data_AF-A0A2N2ZQ01-F1
#
_entry.id   AF-A0A2N2ZQ01-F1
#
_cell.length_a   1.000
_cell.length_b   1.000
_cell.length_c   1.000
_cell.angle_alpha   90.00
_cell.angle_beta   90.00
_cell.angle_gamma   90.00
#
_symmetry.space_group_name_H-M   'P 1'
#
loop_
_entity.id
_entity.type
_entity.pdbx_description
1 polymer ?
#
loop_
_entity_poly.entity_id
_entity_poly.type
_entity_poly.pdbx_seq_one_letter_code
_entity_poly.pdbx_strand_id
1 'polypeptide(L)'
;MKTKHLLLLCFLLLSMSNFAQRGVRIAYVDMDYILKSVPEYQEAVSLLDKKVIDWKKEIEGKFNVVNQQKEALEKEKVFLTKELIKEREDEIVFQENQILDYQQKRFGPNGDLDIQKRQLAQPVQDQVFNAVQEIAAKRQYDFVFDKSADVVMLYSAKKYDISDLIVRIITRNAKIDANGNKNEETVESILDEPDPDTLSKQEQIANKRDERLRLLEERKKAIEAERQKRLLEFDQRRQRLLDEREARRTGKTVEQLRNERGENVSDSTAVKVDTRTQQLEDKKQAVEKQKQERLQQLQDKKQQLLLEQEARRTGKTVDQLKKEKKEDVKDSLSGQADDKAKQAIDAKKKEAEDKKTARAQQLEDRKKAIEAERAKRLKEFEDRRKKLEEEKLKKKNKENNQ
;
A
#
# COMPACT_ATOMS: atom_id res chain seq x y z
N MET A 1 48.27 11.66 64.45
CA MET A 1 47.85 10.55 63.55
C MET A 1 46.53 10.82 62.82
N LYS A 2 45.55 11.52 63.42
CA LYS A 2 44.20 11.75 62.84
C LYS A 2 44.18 12.49 61.49
N THR A 3 45.05 13.48 61.26
CA THR A 3 45.11 14.23 60.00
C THR A 3 45.67 13.42 58.83
N LYS A 4 46.59 12.48 59.07
CA LYS A 4 47.15 11.59 58.04
C LYS A 4 46.12 10.57 57.55
N HIS A 5 45.28 10.05 58.46
CA HIS A 5 44.18 9.14 58.10
C HIS A 5 43.05 9.86 57.35
N LEU A 6 42.75 11.12 57.71
CA LEU A 6 41.78 11.94 56.98
C LEU A 6 42.25 12.24 55.54
N LEU A 7 43.52 12.56 55.35
CA LEU A 7 44.11 12.76 54.02
C LEU A 7 44.07 11.49 53.17
N LEU A 8 44.35 10.33 53.77
CA LEU A 8 44.32 9.04 53.08
C LEU A 8 42.89 8.61 52.69
N LEU A 9 41.90 8.89 53.55
CA LEU A 9 40.49 8.67 53.23
C LEU A 9 40.02 9.61 52.10
N CYS A 10 40.46 10.87 52.12
CA CYS A 10 40.12 11.85 51.09
C CYS A 10 40.74 11.46 49.73
N PHE A 11 41.98 10.96 49.73
CA PHE A 11 42.64 10.45 48.53
C PHE A 11 41.96 9.18 47.97
N LEU A 12 41.49 8.28 48.84
CA LEU A 12 40.72 7.10 48.45
C LEU A 12 39.36 7.49 47.80
N LEU A 13 38.66 8.46 48.38
CA LEU A 13 37.40 8.99 47.84
C LEU A 13 37.60 9.72 46.50
N LEU A 14 38.68 10.49 46.36
CA LEU A 14 39.03 11.14 45.10
C LEU A 14 39.41 10.13 44.01
N SER A 15 40.06 9.03 44.38
CA SER A 15 40.43 7.96 43.44
C SER A 15 39.20 7.24 42.88
N MET A 16 38.14 7.06 43.68
CA MET A 16 36.88 6.46 43.24
C MET A 16 36.08 7.34 42.26
N SER A 17 36.29 8.66 42.25
CA SER A 17 35.60 9.58 41.32
C SER A 17 36.02 9.41 39.84
N ASN A 18 37.21 8.85 39.57
CA ASN A 18 37.71 8.66 38.20
C ASN A 18 37.03 7.50 37.45
N PHE A 19 36.40 6.55 38.15
CA PHE A 19 35.74 5.39 37.52
C PHE A 19 34.35 5.72 36.93
N ALA A 20 33.78 6.89 37.27
CA ALA A 20 32.43 7.28 36.87
C ALA A 20 32.36 8.03 35.53
N GLN A 21 33.49 8.43 34.94
CA GLN A 21 33.54 9.16 33.68
C GLN A 21 33.57 8.21 32.48
N ARG A 22 32.55 7.37 32.31
CA ARG A 22 32.33 6.69 31.02
C ARG A 22 31.79 7.75 30.04
N GLY A 23 32.68 8.30 29.22
CA GLY A 23 32.28 9.18 28.12
C GLY A 23 31.35 8.46 27.14
N VAL A 24 30.36 9.18 26.61
CA VAL A 24 29.40 8.67 25.62
C VAL A 24 30.16 8.17 24.39
N ARG A 25 29.93 6.92 24.00
CA ARG A 25 30.57 6.32 22.82
C ARG A 25 29.68 6.48 21.61
N ILE A 26 30.10 7.34 20.70
CA ILE A 26 29.35 7.68 19.49
C ILE A 26 30.07 7.11 18.28
N ALA A 27 29.31 6.49 17.37
CA ALA A 27 29.75 6.06 16.06
C ALA A 27 28.90 6.68 14.94
N TYR A 28 29.43 6.67 13.73
CA TYR A 28 28.80 7.22 12.54
C TYR A 28 28.76 6.20 11.41
N VAL A 29 27.71 6.29 10.60
CA VAL A 29 27.47 5.45 9.43
C VAL A 29 27.09 6.32 8.26
N ASP A 30 27.58 5.99 7.06
CA ASP A 30 27.19 6.60 5.79
C ASP A 30 26.35 5.57 5.01
N MET A 31 25.03 5.65 5.16
CA MET A 31 24.08 4.74 4.50
C MET A 31 24.17 4.84 2.97
N ASP A 32 24.32 6.03 2.41
CA ASP A 32 24.45 6.22 0.97
C ASP A 32 25.69 5.49 0.41
N TYR A 33 26.81 5.57 1.11
CA TYR A 33 28.02 4.84 0.76
C TYR A 33 27.83 3.31 0.85
N ILE A 34 27.17 2.83 1.91
CA ILE A 34 26.93 1.39 2.09
C ILE A 34 26.01 0.85 0.99
N LEU A 35 24.89 1.53 0.71
CA LEU A 35 23.96 1.15 -0.35
C LEU A 35 24.67 1.06 -1.70
N LYS A 36 25.50 2.06 -2.03
CA LYS A 36 26.28 2.06 -3.28
C LYS A 36 27.33 0.95 -3.36
N SER A 37 27.79 0.44 -2.22
CA SER A 37 28.80 -0.62 -2.16
C SER A 37 28.21 -2.02 -2.35
N VAL A 38 26.89 -2.18 -2.24
CA VAL A 38 26.21 -3.47 -2.42
C VAL A 38 25.87 -3.69 -3.90
N PRO A 39 26.45 -4.72 -4.57
CA PRO A 39 26.23 -4.96 -6.00
C PRO A 39 24.77 -5.19 -6.38
N GLU A 40 24.02 -5.94 -5.55
CA GLU A 40 22.60 -6.24 -5.80
C GLU A 40 21.75 -4.95 -5.86
N TYR A 41 22.02 -4.00 -4.97
CA TYR A 41 21.36 -2.70 -4.98
C TYR A 41 21.70 -1.90 -6.24
N GLN A 42 22.99 -1.87 -6.62
CA GLN A 42 23.44 -1.19 -7.84
C GLN A 42 22.76 -1.73 -9.10
N GLU A 43 22.64 -3.06 -9.22
CA GLU A 43 21.95 -3.70 -10.34
C GLU A 43 20.47 -3.33 -10.37
N ALA A 44 19.79 -3.38 -9.23
CA ALA A 44 18.38 -3.03 -9.13
C ALA A 44 18.12 -1.54 -9.42
N VAL A 45 19.00 -0.64 -8.98
CA VAL A 45 18.94 0.79 -9.30
C VAL A 45 19.17 1.02 -10.79
N SER A 46 20.14 0.35 -11.41
CA SER A 46 20.38 0.42 -12.86
C SER A 46 19.15 -0.03 -13.67
N LEU A 47 18.46 -1.09 -13.25
CA LEU A 47 17.19 -1.52 -13.86
C LEU A 47 16.07 -0.49 -13.67
N LEU A 48 15.99 0.14 -12.50
CA LEU A 48 15.02 1.20 -12.23
C LEU A 48 15.30 2.44 -13.08
N ASP A 49 16.55 2.83 -13.24
CA ASP A 49 16.96 3.97 -14.06
C ASP A 49 16.61 3.77 -15.54
N LYS A 50 16.73 2.54 -16.07
CA LYS A 50 16.22 2.21 -17.41
C LYS A 50 14.72 2.47 -17.53
N LYS A 51 13.92 2.01 -16.56
CA LYS A 51 12.46 2.28 -16.53
C LYS A 51 12.15 3.77 -16.44
N VAL A 52 12.96 4.52 -15.69
CA VAL A 52 12.81 5.99 -15.59
C VAL A 52 13.04 6.66 -16.93
N ILE A 53 14.07 6.23 -17.68
CA ILE A 53 14.32 6.74 -19.04
C ILE A 53 13.13 6.42 -19.95
N ASP A 54 12.58 5.22 -19.88
CA ASP A 54 11.42 4.83 -20.69
C ASP A 54 10.18 5.67 -20.35
N TRP A 55 9.88 5.91 -19.07
CA TRP A 55 8.78 6.79 -18.66
C TRP A 55 8.99 8.23 -19.12
N LYS A 56 10.22 8.74 -19.08
CA LYS A 56 10.54 10.08 -19.60
C LYS A 56 10.27 10.17 -21.10
N LYS A 57 10.71 9.18 -21.87
CA LYS A 57 10.44 9.09 -23.32
C LYS A 57 8.95 9.00 -23.61
N GLU A 58 8.21 8.24 -22.82
CA GLU A 58 6.76 8.13 -22.98
C GLU A 58 6.05 9.47 -22.73
N ILE A 59 6.44 10.19 -21.67
CA ILE A 59 5.91 11.53 -21.36
C ILE A 59 6.23 12.51 -22.48
N GLU A 60 7.48 12.55 -22.93
CA GLU A 60 7.92 13.41 -24.03
C GLU A 60 7.15 13.11 -25.33
N GLY A 61 6.97 11.83 -25.66
CA GLY A 61 6.16 11.40 -26.80
C GLY A 61 4.71 11.89 -26.71
N LYS A 62 4.08 11.80 -25.53
CA LYS A 62 2.72 12.30 -25.32
C LYS A 62 2.64 13.83 -25.44
N PHE A 63 3.61 14.56 -24.89
CA PHE A 63 3.67 16.01 -25.05
C PHE A 63 3.83 16.43 -26.51
N ASN A 64 4.66 15.72 -27.28
CA ASN A 64 4.84 15.99 -28.70
C ASN A 64 3.55 15.79 -29.49
N VAL A 65 2.78 14.72 -29.20
CA VAL A 65 1.46 14.49 -29.82
C VAL A 65 0.49 15.63 -29.50
N VAL A 66 0.42 16.05 -28.24
CA VAL A 66 -0.46 17.17 -27.83
C VAL A 66 -0.03 18.49 -28.49
N ASN A 67 1.27 18.75 -28.60
CA ASN A 67 1.79 19.94 -29.30
C ASN A 67 1.42 19.92 -30.78
N GLN A 68 1.52 18.78 -31.46
CA GLN A 68 1.08 18.63 -32.85
C GLN A 68 -0.43 18.86 -33.01
N GLN A 69 -1.26 18.38 -32.07
CA GLN A 69 -2.70 18.65 -32.07
C GLN A 69 -3.02 20.14 -31.89
N LYS A 70 -2.28 20.84 -31.02
CA LYS A 70 -2.42 22.29 -30.84
C LYS A 70 -2.06 23.06 -32.11
N GLU A 71 -0.94 22.73 -32.73
CA GLU A 71 -0.52 23.36 -33.99
C GLU A 71 -1.51 23.08 -35.12
N ALA A 72 -2.05 21.85 -35.20
CA ALA A 72 -3.08 21.49 -36.16
C ALA A 72 -4.37 22.28 -35.91
N LEU A 73 -4.79 22.41 -34.64
CA LEU A 73 -5.95 23.19 -34.28
C LEU A 73 -5.79 24.67 -34.67
N GLU A 74 -4.64 25.28 -34.44
CA GLU A 74 -4.37 26.68 -34.82
C GLU A 74 -4.42 26.89 -36.35
N LYS A 75 -3.90 25.94 -37.14
CA LYS A 75 -3.99 25.99 -38.62
C LYS A 75 -5.41 25.77 -39.13
N GLU A 76 -6.15 24.85 -38.51
CA GLU A 76 -7.52 24.51 -38.91
C GLU A 76 -8.56 25.50 -38.38
N LYS A 77 -8.24 26.29 -37.34
CA LYS A 77 -9.16 27.18 -36.61
C LYS A 77 -10.04 28.05 -37.49
N VAL A 78 -9.48 28.57 -38.59
CA VAL A 78 -10.19 29.44 -39.54
C VAL A 78 -11.29 28.69 -40.31
N PHE A 79 -11.15 27.37 -40.46
CA PHE A 79 -12.09 26.50 -41.16
C PHE A 79 -13.09 25.80 -40.24
N LEU A 80 -12.90 25.88 -38.91
CA LEU A 80 -13.73 25.18 -37.93
C LEU A 80 -14.82 26.09 -37.35
N THR A 81 -15.94 25.49 -36.95
CA THR A 81 -16.99 26.20 -36.20
C THR A 81 -16.55 26.41 -34.75
N LYS A 82 -17.06 27.46 -34.10
CA LYS A 82 -16.71 27.80 -32.70
C LYS A 82 -16.93 26.64 -31.71
N GLU A 83 -17.95 25.82 -31.93
CA GLU A 83 -18.24 24.64 -31.10
C GLU A 83 -17.19 23.54 -31.26
N LEU A 84 -16.73 23.28 -32.49
CA LEU A 84 -15.73 22.27 -32.78
C LEU A 84 -14.33 22.68 -32.29
N ILE A 85 -14.04 23.98 -32.36
CA ILE A 85 -12.83 24.56 -31.74
C ILE A 85 -12.85 24.26 -30.24
N LYS A 86 -13.96 24.57 -29.56
CA LYS A 86 -14.10 24.33 -28.12
C LYS A 86 -13.99 22.85 -27.75
N GLU A 87 -14.54 21.94 -28.57
CA GLU A 87 -14.39 20.49 -28.34
C GLU A 87 -12.94 20.03 -28.46
N ARG A 88 -12.24 20.47 -29.51
CA ARG A 88 -10.81 20.17 -29.70
C ARG A 88 -9.95 20.75 -28.59
N GLU A 89 -10.25 21.98 -28.12
CA GLU A 89 -9.59 22.60 -26.97
C GLU A 89 -9.84 21.79 -25.68
N ASP A 90 -11.08 21.39 -25.42
CA ASP A 90 -11.44 20.53 -24.28
C ASP A 90 -10.68 19.18 -24.34
N GLU A 91 -10.55 18.58 -25.53
CA GLU A 91 -9.82 17.33 -25.74
C GLU A 91 -8.31 17.50 -25.50
N ILE A 92 -7.71 18.57 -26.02
CA ILE A 92 -6.30 18.91 -25.78
C ILE A 92 -6.06 19.11 -24.29
N VAL A 93 -6.88 19.93 -23.61
CA VAL A 93 -6.76 20.16 -22.16
C VAL A 93 -6.93 18.87 -21.36
N PHE A 94 -7.84 18.00 -21.78
CA PHE A 94 -8.00 16.68 -21.16
C PHE A 94 -6.74 15.82 -21.32
N GLN A 95 -6.15 15.77 -22.51
CA GLN A 95 -4.90 15.05 -22.75
C GLN A 95 -3.73 15.63 -21.94
N GLU A 96 -3.61 16.96 -21.85
CA GLU A 96 -2.61 17.62 -21.00
C GLU A 96 -2.74 17.23 -19.53
N ASN A 97 -3.96 17.27 -18.99
CA ASN A 97 -4.22 16.86 -17.62
C ASN A 97 -3.87 15.38 -17.40
N GLN A 98 -4.13 14.50 -18.37
CA GLN A 98 -3.72 13.10 -18.28
C GLN A 98 -2.19 12.93 -18.24
N ILE A 99 -1.46 13.73 -19.01
CA ILE A 99 0.01 13.69 -19.02
C ILE A 99 0.54 14.19 -17.67
N LEU A 100 0.00 15.27 -17.13
CA LEU A 100 0.38 15.79 -15.80
C LEU A 100 0.07 14.77 -14.69
N ASP A 101 -1.11 14.14 -14.73
CA ASP A 101 -1.47 13.07 -13.80
C ASP A 101 -0.52 11.87 -13.91
N TYR A 102 -0.12 11.52 -15.14
CA TYR A 102 0.83 10.43 -15.37
C TYR A 102 2.21 10.78 -14.80
N GLN A 103 2.70 11.98 -15.08
CA GLN A 103 3.96 12.49 -14.54
C GLN A 103 3.94 12.52 -13.02
N GLN A 104 2.86 13.01 -12.40
CA GLN A 104 2.71 13.05 -10.95
C GLN A 104 2.67 11.64 -10.34
N LYS A 105 2.00 10.67 -10.98
CA LYS A 105 1.98 9.28 -10.50
C LYS A 105 3.35 8.61 -10.56
N ARG A 106 4.16 8.93 -11.57
CA ARG A 106 5.49 8.35 -11.73
C ARG A 106 6.55 9.05 -10.89
N PHE A 107 6.57 10.38 -10.93
CA PHE A 107 7.66 11.23 -10.41
C PHE A 107 7.25 12.16 -9.26
N GLY A 108 5.97 12.21 -8.90
CA GLY A 108 5.50 13.02 -7.78
C GLY A 108 5.92 12.46 -6.41
N PRO A 109 5.62 13.18 -5.32
CA PRO A 109 5.87 12.71 -3.96
C PRO A 109 5.08 11.43 -3.69
N ASN A 110 5.74 10.37 -3.22
CA ASN A 110 5.16 9.01 -3.14
C ASN A 110 4.68 8.44 -4.48
N GLY A 111 5.24 8.91 -5.60
CA GLY A 111 5.05 8.30 -6.91
C GLY A 111 5.74 6.94 -7.01
N ASP A 112 5.51 6.26 -8.14
CA ASP A 112 6.03 4.91 -8.38
C ASP A 112 7.57 4.85 -8.30
N LEU A 113 8.27 5.90 -8.74
CA LEU A 113 9.73 5.96 -8.65
C LEU A 113 10.21 5.95 -7.21
N ASP A 114 9.64 6.82 -6.37
CA ASP A 114 10.01 6.98 -4.97
C ASP A 114 9.65 5.72 -4.16
N ILE A 115 8.47 5.14 -4.41
CA ILE A 115 8.07 3.86 -3.82
C ILE A 115 9.05 2.74 -4.19
N GLN A 116 9.40 2.61 -5.48
CA GLN A 116 10.33 1.57 -5.93
C GLN A 116 11.73 1.77 -5.36
N LYS A 117 12.24 3.02 -5.31
CA LYS A 117 13.52 3.33 -4.67
C LYS A 117 13.54 2.89 -3.20
N ARG A 118 12.49 3.22 -2.45
CA ARG A 118 12.37 2.78 -1.04
C ARG A 118 12.30 1.26 -0.91
N GLN A 119 11.51 0.60 -1.75
CA GLN A 119 11.39 -0.86 -1.72
C GLN A 119 12.70 -1.58 -2.02
N LEU A 120 13.51 -1.04 -2.93
CA LEU A 120 14.83 -1.58 -3.24
C LEU A 120 15.86 -1.30 -2.14
N ALA A 121 15.80 -0.14 -1.50
CA ALA A 121 16.72 0.22 -0.42
C ALA A 121 16.39 -0.53 0.89
N GLN A 122 15.12 -0.78 1.17
CA GLN A 122 14.64 -1.36 2.44
C GLN A 122 15.33 -2.68 2.84
N PRO A 123 15.46 -3.73 1.99
CA PRO A 123 16.10 -4.97 2.41
C PRO A 123 17.58 -4.76 2.78
N VAL A 124 18.28 -3.88 2.07
CA VAL A 124 19.68 -3.57 2.38
C VAL A 124 19.77 -2.73 3.66
N GLN A 125 18.84 -1.80 3.88
CA GLN A 125 18.74 -1.04 5.13
C GLN A 125 18.50 -1.96 6.33
N ASP A 126 17.65 -2.98 6.19
CA ASP A 126 17.40 -3.97 7.24
C ASP A 126 18.67 -4.78 7.56
N GLN A 127 19.44 -5.17 6.54
CA GLN A 127 20.74 -5.83 6.73
C GLN A 127 21.76 -4.91 7.42
N VAL A 128 21.82 -3.64 7.01
CA VAL A 128 22.68 -2.64 7.67
C VAL A 128 22.28 -2.44 9.12
N PHE A 129 20.99 -2.34 9.41
CA PHE A 129 20.49 -2.16 10.76
C PHE A 129 20.93 -3.32 11.68
N ASN A 130 20.79 -4.56 11.22
CA ASN A 130 21.25 -5.73 11.96
C ASN A 130 22.77 -5.72 12.18
N ALA A 131 23.55 -5.37 11.15
CA ALA A 131 25.00 -5.26 11.28
C ALA A 131 25.41 -4.13 12.25
N VAL A 132 24.72 -3.00 12.22
CA VAL A 132 24.93 -1.89 13.16
C VAL A 132 24.67 -2.33 14.59
N GLN A 133 23.58 -3.06 14.84
CA GLN A 133 23.26 -3.58 16.17
C GLN A 133 24.36 -4.52 16.69
N GLU A 134 24.86 -5.43 15.85
CA GLU A 134 25.95 -6.35 16.22
C GLU A 134 27.23 -5.58 16.59
N ILE A 135 27.61 -4.59 15.78
CA ILE A 135 28.81 -3.76 16.02
C ILE A 135 28.65 -2.91 17.27
N ALA A 136 27.47 -2.30 17.44
CA ALA A 136 27.16 -1.45 18.58
C ALA A 136 27.24 -2.24 19.88
N ALA A 137 26.68 -3.46 19.92
CA ALA A 137 26.79 -4.34 21.08
C ALA A 137 28.24 -4.75 21.36
N LYS A 138 28.97 -5.17 20.32
CA LYS A 138 30.36 -5.67 20.46
C LYS A 138 31.35 -4.58 20.88
N ARG A 139 31.18 -3.35 20.39
CA ARG A 139 32.05 -2.21 20.72
C ARG A 139 31.50 -1.33 21.85
N GLN A 140 30.31 -1.68 22.36
CA GLN A 140 29.55 -0.93 23.35
C GLN A 140 29.37 0.54 22.94
N TYR A 141 28.94 0.78 21.70
CA TYR A 141 28.53 2.13 21.29
C TYR A 141 27.15 2.44 21.89
N ASP A 142 27.01 3.63 22.45
CA ASP A 142 25.75 4.09 23.03
C ASP A 142 24.85 4.71 21.95
N PHE A 143 25.45 5.37 20.96
CA PHE A 143 24.75 6.00 19.84
C PHE A 143 25.45 5.73 18.52
N VAL A 144 24.66 5.46 17.48
CA VAL A 144 25.12 5.40 16.09
C VAL A 144 24.26 6.36 15.27
N PHE A 145 24.90 7.32 14.61
CA PHE A 145 24.20 8.28 13.76
C PHE A 145 24.47 8.00 12.28
N ASP A 146 23.43 8.10 11.46
CA ASP A 146 23.54 8.11 10.02
C ASP A 146 23.87 9.53 9.54
N LYS A 147 24.96 9.67 8.78
CA LYS A 147 25.40 10.91 8.15
C LYS A 147 24.54 11.31 6.95
N SER A 148 23.84 10.34 6.35
CA SER A 148 22.94 10.54 5.20
C SER A 148 21.56 11.05 5.61
N ALA A 149 21.25 11.01 6.91
CA ALA A 149 20.03 11.59 7.46
C ALA A 149 20.14 13.12 7.59
N ASP A 150 19.01 13.80 7.85
CA ASP A 150 18.89 15.27 7.97
C ASP A 150 19.74 15.92 9.10
N VAL A 151 20.58 15.14 9.79
CA VAL A 151 21.49 15.65 10.82
C VAL A 151 22.73 16.25 10.15
N VAL A 152 22.81 17.57 10.15
CA VAL A 152 23.96 18.30 9.58
C VAL A 152 25.19 18.09 10.47
N MET A 153 26.13 17.28 9.99
CA MET A 153 27.41 17.02 10.64
C MET A 153 28.52 17.77 9.91
N LEU A 154 29.11 18.77 10.57
CA LEU A 154 30.16 19.59 9.98
C LEU A 154 31.51 18.87 9.88
N TYR A 155 31.82 18.02 10.86
CA TYR A 155 33.06 17.27 10.90
C TYR A 155 32.91 16.02 11.77
N SER A 156 33.48 14.91 11.31
CA SER A 156 33.67 13.71 12.12
C SER A 156 35.06 13.12 11.85
N ALA A 157 35.68 12.61 12.92
CA ALA A 157 36.95 11.91 12.78
C ALA A 157 36.69 10.50 12.22
N LYS A 158 37.48 10.10 11.21
CA LYS A 158 37.37 8.79 10.53
C LYS A 158 37.37 7.58 11.49
N LYS A 159 38.00 7.71 12.66
CA LYS A 159 38.01 6.65 13.70
C LYS A 159 36.63 6.26 14.25
N TYR A 160 35.64 7.15 14.13
CA TYR A 160 34.26 6.90 14.58
C TYR A 160 33.36 6.41 13.45
N ASP A 161 33.85 6.37 12.21
CA ASP A 161 33.13 5.84 11.05
C ASP A 161 33.22 4.31 11.05
N ILE A 162 32.06 3.64 11.07
CA ILE A 162 31.96 2.18 11.03
C ILE A 162 31.44 1.66 9.67
N SER A 163 31.26 2.54 8.68
CA SER A 163 30.68 2.20 7.37
C SER A 163 31.46 1.10 6.65
N ASP A 164 32.78 1.23 6.54
CA ASP A 164 33.66 0.20 5.92
C ASP A 164 33.59 -1.15 6.64
N LEU A 165 33.27 -1.16 7.93
CA LEU A 165 33.13 -2.39 8.70
C LEU A 165 31.77 -3.05 8.41
N ILE A 166 30.71 -2.26 8.29
CA ILE A 166 29.37 -2.72 7.90
C ILE A 166 29.39 -3.29 6.48
N VAL A 167 29.97 -2.57 5.51
CA VAL A 167 30.10 -3.05 4.12
C VAL A 167 30.76 -4.43 4.09
N ARG A 168 31.83 -4.63 4.87
CA ARG A 168 32.51 -5.93 4.96
C ARG A 168 31.64 -7.03 5.56
N ILE A 169 30.84 -6.74 6.58
CA ILE A 169 29.92 -7.72 7.19
C ILE A 169 28.84 -8.10 6.18
N ILE A 170 28.18 -7.13 5.54
CA ILE A 170 27.12 -7.38 4.56
C ILE A 170 27.67 -8.16 3.35
N THR A 171 28.81 -7.75 2.80
CA THR A 171 29.44 -8.44 1.67
C THR A 171 29.84 -9.87 2.04
N ARG A 172 30.28 -10.11 3.28
CA ARG A 172 30.60 -11.45 3.76
C ARG A 172 29.33 -12.31 3.89
N ASN A 173 28.29 -11.77 4.50
CA ASN A 173 27.02 -12.49 4.70
C ASN A 173 26.38 -12.84 3.35
N ALA A 174 26.35 -11.89 2.41
CA ALA A 174 25.87 -12.14 1.04
C ALA A 174 26.66 -13.25 0.31
N LYS A 175 27.98 -13.35 0.53
CA LYS A 175 28.80 -14.45 -0.01
C LYS A 175 28.54 -15.79 0.67
N ILE A 176 28.23 -15.79 1.97
CA ILE A 176 27.86 -16.99 2.72
C ILE A 176 26.51 -17.51 2.23
N ASP A 177 25.55 -16.60 2.03
CA ASP A 177 24.22 -16.91 1.49
C ASP A 177 24.31 -17.44 0.05
N ALA A 178 25.19 -16.88 -0.79
CA ALA A 178 25.42 -17.33 -2.16
C ALA A 178 26.13 -18.70 -2.26
N ASN A 179 26.98 -19.04 -1.29
CA ASN A 179 27.75 -20.29 -1.29
C ASN A 179 27.03 -21.46 -0.56
N GLY A 180 25.77 -21.29 -0.15
CA GLY A 180 24.91 -22.39 0.26
C GLY A 180 25.30 -23.10 1.56
N ASN A 181 26.17 -22.53 2.40
CA ASN A 181 26.54 -23.15 3.67
C ASN A 181 25.64 -22.65 4.80
N LYS A 182 24.59 -23.43 5.09
CA LYS A 182 23.80 -23.32 6.32
C LYS A 182 24.64 -23.82 7.49
N ASN A 183 25.35 -22.91 8.16
CA ASN A 183 25.77 -23.16 9.54
C ASN A 183 24.72 -22.53 10.45
N GLU A 184 23.67 -23.30 10.72
CA GLU A 184 22.92 -23.22 11.98
C GLU A 184 23.91 -23.54 13.10
N GLU A 185 24.41 -22.53 13.82
CA GLU A 185 24.83 -22.59 15.23
C GLU A 185 25.52 -21.27 15.63
N THR A 186 24.73 -20.33 16.13
CA THR A 186 24.92 -19.62 17.42
C THR A 186 23.77 -18.63 17.59
N VAL A 187 22.56 -19.16 17.86
CA VAL A 187 21.45 -18.40 18.46
C VAL A 187 20.80 -19.24 19.57
N GLU A 188 21.57 -20.12 20.21
CA GLU A 188 21.09 -21.01 21.26
C GLU A 188 21.37 -20.49 22.67
N SER A 189 21.28 -19.17 22.87
CA SER A 189 21.35 -18.61 24.23
C SER A 189 20.45 -17.40 24.48
N ILE A 190 19.44 -17.14 23.64
CA ILE A 190 18.35 -16.21 23.94
C ILE A 190 17.05 -16.75 23.33
N LEU A 191 16.58 -17.88 23.85
CA LEU A 191 15.19 -18.31 23.70
C LEU A 191 14.70 -18.68 25.11
N ASP A 192 14.48 -17.65 25.92
CA ASP A 192 13.46 -17.78 26.94
C ASP A 192 12.13 -18.04 26.21
N GLU A 193 11.42 -19.05 26.71
CA GLU A 193 10.08 -19.48 26.31
C GLU A 193 9.20 -18.32 25.79
N PRO A 194 8.57 -18.43 24.60
CA PRO A 194 7.72 -17.36 24.10
C PRO A 194 6.47 -17.26 24.98
N ASP A 195 6.46 -16.22 25.80
CA ASP A 195 5.29 -15.75 26.55
C ASP A 195 4.09 -15.62 25.57
N PRO A 196 2.88 -16.16 25.87
CA PRO A 196 1.70 -16.16 25.00
C PRO A 196 1.26 -14.80 24.42
N ASP A 197 1.81 -13.70 24.92
CA ASP A 197 1.54 -12.34 24.46
C ASP A 197 2.33 -11.92 23.19
N THR A 198 3.40 -12.64 22.82
CA THR A 198 4.20 -12.30 21.62
C THR A 198 3.57 -12.80 20.31
N LEU A 199 2.95 -13.99 20.33
CA LEU A 199 2.17 -14.53 19.21
C LEU A 199 0.95 -13.66 18.87
N SER A 200 0.25 -13.15 19.89
CA SER A 200 -0.90 -12.28 19.69
C SER A 200 -0.53 -10.93 19.05
N LYS A 201 0.63 -10.36 19.39
CA LYS A 201 1.18 -9.16 18.75
C LYS A 201 1.60 -9.42 17.30
N GLN A 202 2.21 -10.56 17.00
CA GLN A 202 2.67 -10.88 15.64
C GLN A 202 1.49 -11.15 14.69
N GLU A 203 0.44 -11.79 15.18
CA GLU A 203 -0.84 -11.91 14.48
C GLU A 203 -1.53 -10.55 14.31
N GLN A 204 -1.52 -9.68 15.31
CA GLN A 204 -2.06 -8.31 15.18
C GLN A 204 -1.29 -7.48 14.15
N ILE A 205 0.04 -7.63 14.06
CA ILE A 205 0.87 -6.94 13.06
C ILE A 205 0.58 -7.50 11.66
N ALA A 206 0.45 -8.82 11.51
CA ALA A 206 0.08 -9.45 10.25
C ALA A 206 -1.32 -9.03 9.79
N ASN A 207 -2.31 -9.03 10.69
CA ASN A 207 -3.67 -8.60 10.41
C ASN A 207 -3.75 -7.11 10.02
N LYS A 208 -2.98 -6.22 10.68
CA LYS A 208 -2.88 -4.80 10.31
C LYS A 208 -2.21 -4.59 8.95
N ARG A 209 -1.21 -5.40 8.61
CA ARG A 209 -0.57 -5.38 7.28
C ARG A 209 -1.56 -5.82 6.20
N ASP A 210 -2.29 -6.90 6.43
CA ASP A 210 -3.29 -7.41 5.49
C ASP A 210 -4.48 -6.45 5.32
N GLU A 211 -4.95 -5.83 6.41
CA GLU A 211 -6.00 -4.80 6.35
C GLU A 211 -5.54 -3.57 5.56
N ARG A 212 -4.29 -3.11 5.78
CA ARG A 212 -3.69 -2.02 5.01
C ARG A 212 -3.53 -2.38 3.53
N LEU A 213 -3.14 -3.61 3.20
CA LEU A 213 -3.04 -4.08 1.81
C LEU A 213 -4.41 -4.12 1.14
N ARG A 214 -5.46 -4.60 1.83
CA ARG A 214 -6.84 -4.60 1.33
C ARG A 214 -7.35 -3.19 1.07
N LEU A 215 -7.12 -2.26 2.00
CA LEU A 215 -7.50 -0.86 1.85
C LEU A 215 -6.80 -0.20 0.64
N LEU A 216 -5.52 -0.49 0.43
CA LEU A 216 -4.75 0.02 -0.70
C LEU A 216 -5.27 -0.55 -2.03
N GLU A 217 -5.64 -1.83 -2.06
CA GLU A 217 -6.18 -2.49 -3.24
C GLU A 217 -7.58 -1.97 -3.59
N GLU A 218 -8.45 -1.77 -2.59
CA GLU A 218 -9.76 -1.13 -2.76
C GLU A 218 -9.63 0.31 -3.27
N ARG A 219 -8.67 1.09 -2.73
CA ARG A 219 -8.39 2.45 -3.19
C ARG A 219 -7.89 2.47 -4.64
N LYS A 220 -7.02 1.53 -5.03
CA LYS A 220 -6.57 1.39 -6.43
C LYS A 220 -7.74 1.05 -7.35
N LYS A 221 -8.59 0.10 -6.99
CA LYS A 221 -9.79 -0.29 -7.75
C LYS A 221 -10.79 0.87 -7.88
N ALA A 222 -10.98 1.66 -6.82
CA ALA A 222 -11.85 2.84 -6.85
C ALA A 222 -11.33 3.91 -7.83
N ILE A 223 -10.02 4.18 -7.81
CA ILE A 223 -9.38 5.14 -8.73
C ILE A 223 -9.46 4.66 -10.18
N GLU A 224 -9.26 3.37 -10.44
CA GLU A 224 -9.39 2.79 -11.77
C GLU A 224 -10.84 2.83 -12.29
N ALA A 225 -11.82 2.52 -11.42
CA ALA A 225 -13.23 2.62 -11.76
C ALA A 225 -13.66 4.06 -12.05
N GLU A 226 -13.17 5.04 -11.28
CA GLU A 226 -13.42 6.46 -11.52
C GLU A 226 -12.81 6.92 -12.85
N ARG A 227 -11.58 6.47 -13.15
CA ARG A 227 -10.92 6.76 -14.44
C ARG A 227 -11.71 6.18 -15.61
N GLN A 228 -12.20 4.93 -15.51
CA GLN A 228 -13.01 4.32 -16.55
C GLN A 228 -14.34 5.06 -16.75
N LYS A 229 -14.98 5.52 -15.66
CA LYS A 229 -16.18 6.36 -15.76
C LYS A 229 -15.92 7.67 -16.50
N ARG A 230 -14.83 8.37 -16.18
CA ARG A 230 -14.46 9.62 -16.87
C ARG A 230 -14.15 9.40 -18.36
N LEU A 231 -13.50 8.28 -18.71
CA LEU A 231 -13.26 7.89 -20.11
C LEU A 231 -14.58 7.63 -20.85
N LEU A 232 -15.48 6.85 -20.26
CA LEU A 232 -16.79 6.57 -20.85
C LEU A 232 -17.64 7.84 -20.98
N GLU A 233 -17.60 8.74 -20.01
CA GLU A 233 -18.30 10.02 -20.06
C GLU A 233 -17.74 10.92 -21.16
N PHE A 234 -16.42 10.95 -21.33
CA PHE A 234 -15.76 11.66 -22.42
C PHE A 234 -16.16 11.10 -23.80
N ASP A 235 -16.11 9.78 -23.97
CA ASP A 235 -16.49 9.11 -25.23
C ASP A 235 -17.98 9.34 -25.56
N GLN A 236 -18.85 9.29 -24.55
CA GLN A 236 -20.28 9.61 -24.70
C GLN A 236 -20.51 11.07 -25.07
N ARG A 237 -19.76 12.00 -24.47
CA ARG A 237 -19.85 13.43 -24.80
C ARG A 237 -19.42 13.70 -26.25
N ARG A 238 -18.32 13.07 -26.69
CA ARG A 238 -17.85 13.12 -28.08
C ARG A 238 -18.87 12.56 -29.06
N GLN A 239 -19.47 11.41 -28.78
CA GLN A 239 -20.52 10.83 -29.64
C GLN A 239 -21.74 11.75 -29.76
N ARG A 240 -22.21 12.33 -28.65
CA ARG A 240 -23.34 13.27 -28.68
C ARG A 240 -23.07 14.49 -29.55
N LEU A 241 -21.85 15.04 -29.51
CA LEU A 241 -21.47 16.18 -30.35
C LEU A 241 -21.42 15.81 -31.83
N LEU A 242 -20.94 14.60 -32.17
CA LEU A 242 -20.96 14.10 -33.54
C LEU A 242 -22.38 13.92 -34.08
N ASP A 243 -23.29 13.35 -33.26
CA ASP A 243 -24.68 13.14 -33.63
C ASP A 243 -25.45 14.48 -33.76
N GLU A 244 -25.19 15.42 -32.86
CA GLU A 244 -25.73 16.78 -32.94
C GLU A 244 -25.23 17.51 -34.19
N ARG A 245 -23.97 17.29 -34.58
CA ARG A 245 -23.38 17.87 -35.80
C ARG A 245 -24.00 17.28 -37.06
N GLU A 246 -24.25 15.97 -37.09
CA GLU A 246 -24.97 15.35 -38.20
C GLU A 246 -26.42 15.82 -38.27
N ALA A 247 -27.07 16.05 -37.13
CA ALA A 247 -28.44 16.60 -37.06
C ALA A 247 -28.48 18.00 -37.68
N ARG A 248 -27.54 18.86 -37.28
CA ARG A 248 -27.40 20.21 -37.85
C ARG A 248 -27.05 20.20 -39.34
N ARG A 249 -26.26 19.22 -39.80
CA ARG A 249 -25.85 19.11 -41.22
C ARG A 249 -26.95 18.57 -42.13
N THR A 250 -27.77 17.65 -41.62
CA THR A 250 -28.81 16.95 -42.41
C THR A 250 -30.22 17.54 -42.22
N GLY A 251 -30.39 18.44 -41.25
CA GLY A 251 -31.69 19.03 -40.90
C GLY A 251 -32.64 18.05 -40.21
N LYS A 252 -32.17 16.84 -39.85
CA LYS A 252 -32.92 15.77 -39.18
C LYS A 252 -32.71 15.85 -37.67
N THR A 253 -33.68 15.38 -36.89
CA THR A 253 -33.53 15.31 -35.42
C THR A 253 -32.47 14.26 -35.04
N VAL A 254 -31.77 14.45 -33.92
CA VAL A 254 -30.78 13.48 -33.40
C VAL A 254 -31.39 12.07 -33.28
N GLU A 255 -32.66 11.96 -32.87
CA GLU A 255 -33.40 10.69 -32.81
C GLU A 255 -33.65 10.05 -34.19
N GLN A 256 -33.84 10.85 -35.23
CA GLN A 256 -34.05 10.36 -36.59
C GLN A 256 -32.75 9.83 -37.20
N LEU A 257 -31.62 10.49 -36.95
CA LEU A 257 -30.29 10.01 -37.38
C LEU A 257 -29.87 8.73 -36.65
N ARG A 258 -30.23 8.62 -35.38
CA ARG A 258 -30.03 7.41 -34.58
C ARG A 258 -30.85 6.24 -35.13
N ASN A 259 -32.11 6.47 -35.46
CA ASN A 259 -32.97 5.48 -36.10
C ASN A 259 -32.50 5.10 -37.52
N GLU A 260 -32.00 6.05 -38.32
CA GLU A 260 -31.49 5.80 -39.68
C GLU A 260 -30.15 5.04 -39.71
N ARG A 261 -29.28 5.24 -38.73
CA ARG A 261 -28.07 4.42 -38.52
C ARG A 261 -28.40 3.00 -38.04
N GLY A 262 -29.67 2.68 -37.82
CA GLY A 262 -30.08 1.41 -37.23
C GLY A 262 -29.69 1.29 -35.75
N GLU A 263 -29.43 2.41 -35.06
CA GLU A 263 -29.34 2.45 -33.60
C GLU A 263 -30.75 2.54 -33.02
N ASN A 264 -31.55 1.48 -33.19
CA ASN A 264 -32.57 1.19 -32.20
C ASN A 264 -31.87 1.04 -30.85
N VAL A 265 -32.43 1.63 -29.79
CA VAL A 265 -31.89 1.55 -28.42
C VAL A 265 -32.14 0.14 -27.87
N SER A 266 -31.34 -0.79 -28.36
CA SER A 266 -30.95 -2.06 -27.76
C SER A 266 -29.99 -2.74 -28.75
N ASP A 267 -28.90 -3.31 -28.24
CA ASP A 267 -28.20 -4.45 -28.86
C ASP A 267 -26.87 -4.29 -29.63
N SER A 268 -26.21 -3.12 -29.71
CA SER A 268 -24.81 -3.08 -30.23
C SER A 268 -23.78 -2.55 -29.25
N THR A 269 -24.07 -1.44 -28.57
CA THR A 269 -23.23 -0.92 -27.48
C THR A 269 -23.56 -1.58 -26.14
N ALA A 270 -24.83 -1.97 -25.93
CA ALA A 270 -25.24 -2.81 -24.80
C ALA A 270 -24.60 -4.20 -24.91
N VAL A 271 -24.58 -4.86 -26.08
CA VAL A 271 -23.91 -6.17 -26.22
C VAL A 271 -22.41 -6.07 -26.01
N LYS A 272 -21.69 -5.06 -26.50
CA LYS A 272 -20.24 -4.94 -26.23
C LYS A 272 -19.92 -4.52 -24.79
N VAL A 273 -20.78 -3.73 -24.14
CA VAL A 273 -20.62 -3.36 -22.74
C VAL A 273 -21.03 -4.52 -21.84
N ASP A 274 -22.09 -5.24 -22.14
CA ASP A 274 -22.60 -6.43 -21.43
C ASP A 274 -21.68 -7.64 -21.61
N THR A 275 -21.15 -7.88 -22.80
CA THR A 275 -20.14 -8.93 -23.02
C THR A 275 -18.86 -8.59 -22.27
N ARG A 276 -18.50 -7.30 -22.14
CA ARG A 276 -17.29 -6.87 -21.43
C ARG A 276 -17.48 -6.77 -19.92
N THR A 277 -18.67 -6.44 -19.42
CA THR A 277 -19.03 -6.50 -18.01
C THR A 277 -19.19 -7.95 -17.57
N GLN A 278 -19.78 -8.83 -18.37
CA GLN A 278 -19.79 -10.28 -18.16
C GLN A 278 -18.36 -10.84 -18.16
N GLN A 279 -17.50 -10.50 -19.12
CA GLN A 279 -16.09 -10.91 -19.10
C GLN A 279 -15.32 -10.38 -17.88
N LEU A 280 -15.69 -9.20 -17.35
CA LEU A 280 -15.10 -8.65 -16.13
C LEU A 280 -15.66 -9.32 -14.87
N GLU A 281 -16.92 -9.73 -14.86
CA GLU A 281 -17.58 -10.48 -13.79
C GLU A 281 -17.10 -11.93 -13.74
N ASP A 282 -16.97 -12.59 -14.88
CA ASP A 282 -16.40 -13.94 -15.00
C ASP A 282 -14.94 -13.94 -14.56
N LYS A 283 -14.16 -12.92 -14.91
CA LYS A 283 -12.79 -12.75 -14.39
C LYS A 283 -12.77 -12.48 -12.89
N LYS A 284 -13.72 -11.71 -12.35
CA LYS A 284 -13.84 -11.50 -10.90
C LYS A 284 -14.18 -12.81 -10.18
N GLN A 285 -15.14 -13.57 -10.68
CA GLN A 285 -15.54 -14.86 -10.12
C GLN A 285 -14.42 -15.89 -10.24
N ALA A 286 -13.68 -15.93 -11.35
CA ALA A 286 -12.53 -16.80 -11.53
C ALA A 286 -11.40 -16.46 -10.54
N VAL A 287 -11.09 -15.17 -10.34
CA VAL A 287 -10.09 -14.72 -9.36
C VAL A 287 -10.56 -15.01 -7.93
N GLU A 288 -11.84 -14.84 -7.64
CA GLU A 288 -12.41 -15.12 -6.32
C GLU A 288 -12.42 -16.63 -6.01
N LYS A 289 -12.73 -17.46 -7.00
CA LYS A 289 -12.62 -18.91 -6.93
C LYS A 289 -11.18 -19.36 -6.73
N GLN A 290 -10.22 -18.79 -7.47
CA GLN A 290 -8.79 -19.06 -7.31
C GLN A 290 -8.28 -18.63 -5.93
N LYS A 291 -8.82 -17.56 -5.36
CA LYS A 291 -8.53 -17.10 -3.99
C LYS A 291 -9.11 -18.05 -2.94
N GLN A 292 -10.32 -18.56 -3.14
CA GLN A 292 -10.95 -19.56 -2.26
C GLN A 292 -10.19 -20.89 -2.30
N GLU A 293 -9.80 -21.36 -3.48
CA GLU A 293 -8.96 -22.56 -3.66
C GLU A 293 -7.60 -22.40 -2.96
N ARG A 294 -6.96 -21.23 -3.09
CA ARG A 294 -5.68 -20.95 -2.39
C ARG A 294 -5.85 -20.89 -0.87
N LEU A 295 -6.98 -20.37 -0.38
CA LEU A 295 -7.31 -20.38 1.05
C LEU A 295 -7.53 -21.81 1.57
N GLN A 296 -8.24 -22.65 0.81
CA GLN A 296 -8.41 -24.06 1.15
C GLN A 296 -7.06 -24.80 1.13
N GLN A 297 -6.22 -24.58 0.12
CA GLN A 297 -4.87 -25.17 0.08
C GLN A 297 -4.01 -24.75 1.28
N LEU A 298 -4.10 -23.50 1.73
CA LEU A 298 -3.38 -23.04 2.93
C LEU A 298 -3.93 -23.68 4.21
N GLN A 299 -5.25 -23.85 4.31
CA GLN A 299 -5.88 -24.53 5.44
C GLN A 299 -5.50 -26.01 5.47
N ASP A 300 -5.52 -26.70 4.32
CA ASP A 300 -5.12 -28.10 4.19
C ASP A 300 -3.64 -28.29 4.51
N LYS A 301 -2.78 -27.40 4.01
CA LYS A 301 -1.35 -27.41 4.32
C LYS A 301 -1.08 -27.16 5.80
N LYS A 302 -1.85 -26.28 6.44
CA LYS A 302 -1.79 -26.07 7.90
C LYS A 302 -2.22 -27.32 8.67
N GLN A 303 -3.29 -28.00 8.25
CA GLN A 303 -3.73 -29.26 8.87
C GLN A 303 -2.70 -30.38 8.67
N GLN A 304 -2.08 -30.48 7.49
CA GLN A 304 -1.00 -31.43 7.21
C GLN A 304 0.21 -31.18 8.10
N LEU A 305 0.65 -29.92 8.24
CA LEU A 305 1.76 -29.57 9.11
C LEU A 305 1.47 -29.87 10.59
N LEU A 306 0.24 -29.64 11.05
CA LEU A 306 -0.17 -30.02 12.41
C LEU A 306 -0.13 -31.54 12.61
N LEU A 307 -0.63 -32.31 11.64
CA LEU A 307 -0.56 -33.77 11.67
C LEU A 307 0.88 -34.28 11.60
N GLU A 308 1.74 -33.62 10.85
CA GLU A 308 3.17 -33.95 10.76
C GLU A 308 3.91 -33.61 12.06
N GLN A 309 3.58 -32.49 12.71
CA GLN A 309 4.09 -32.14 14.03
C GLN A 309 3.61 -33.11 15.11
N GLU A 310 2.35 -33.53 15.07
CA GLU A 310 1.81 -34.59 15.94
C GLU A 310 2.52 -35.93 15.71
N ALA A 311 2.79 -36.31 14.45
CA ALA A 311 3.57 -37.50 14.09
C ALA A 311 5.00 -37.45 14.63
N ARG A 312 5.68 -36.30 14.49
CA ARG A 312 7.04 -36.09 15.03
C ARG A 312 7.08 -36.12 16.56
N ARG A 313 6.04 -35.60 17.24
CA ARG A 313 5.94 -35.63 18.71
C ARG A 313 5.64 -37.01 19.27
N THR A 314 4.91 -37.84 18.54
CA THR A 314 4.43 -39.15 19.00
C THR A 314 5.22 -40.34 18.44
N GLY A 315 6.12 -40.11 17.48
CA GLY A 315 6.94 -41.14 16.83
C GLY A 315 6.17 -42.08 15.89
N LYS A 316 4.89 -41.81 15.62
CA LYS A 316 4.00 -42.63 14.75
C LYS A 316 3.98 -42.10 13.31
N THR A 317 3.63 -42.94 12.33
CA THR A 317 3.48 -42.50 10.93
C THR A 317 2.14 -41.78 10.69
N VAL A 318 2.12 -40.81 9.77
CA VAL A 318 0.94 -39.96 9.47
C VAL A 318 -0.32 -40.77 9.11
N ASP A 319 -0.16 -41.96 8.52
CA ASP A 319 -1.26 -42.86 8.18
C ASP A 319 -1.82 -43.64 9.38
N GLN A 320 -1.02 -43.85 10.43
CA GLN A 320 -1.48 -44.44 11.69
C GLN A 320 -2.33 -43.45 12.49
N LEU A 321 -1.93 -42.17 12.52
CA LEU A 321 -2.69 -41.09 13.18
C LEU A 321 -4.02 -40.77 12.48
N LYS A 322 -4.08 -40.91 11.15
CA LYS A 322 -5.33 -40.79 10.38
C LYS A 322 -6.29 -41.96 10.59
N LYS A 323 -5.78 -43.15 10.92
CA LYS A 323 -6.58 -44.33 11.27
C LYS A 323 -7.11 -44.23 12.70
N GLU A 324 -6.28 -43.84 13.66
CA GLU A 324 -6.70 -43.56 15.06
C GLU A 324 -7.79 -42.46 15.09
N LYS A 325 -7.60 -41.31 14.43
CA LYS A 325 -8.64 -40.26 14.35
C LYS A 325 -9.93 -40.70 13.64
N LYS A 326 -9.92 -41.79 12.85
CA LYS A 326 -11.13 -42.39 12.26
C LYS A 326 -11.79 -43.41 13.17
N GLU A 327 -11.03 -44.08 14.03
CA GLU A 327 -11.54 -44.99 15.06
C GLU A 327 -12.06 -44.21 16.29
N ASP A 328 -11.41 -43.11 16.69
CA ASP A 328 -11.85 -42.22 17.78
C ASP A 328 -13.22 -41.57 17.52
N VAL A 329 -13.58 -41.34 16.25
CA VAL A 329 -14.90 -40.84 15.83
C VAL A 329 -16.00 -41.91 15.97
N LYS A 330 -15.61 -43.20 16.07
CA LYS A 330 -16.53 -44.33 16.22
C LYS A 330 -16.76 -44.71 17.69
N ASP A 331 -15.78 -44.46 18.56
CA ASP A 331 -15.86 -44.79 20.00
C ASP A 331 -16.31 -43.62 20.89
N SER A 332 -16.36 -42.39 20.41
CA SER A 332 -16.82 -41.21 21.17
C SER A 332 -18.35 -41.08 21.26
N LEU A 333 -19.05 -42.19 21.48
CA LEU A 333 -20.46 -42.27 21.87
C LEU A 333 -20.61 -42.87 23.28
N SER A 334 -19.74 -42.51 24.22
CA SER A 334 -20.05 -42.61 25.66
C SER A 334 -19.08 -41.77 26.52
N GLY A 335 -19.62 -41.05 27.52
CA GLY A 335 -18.92 -40.83 28.78
C GLY A 335 -18.20 -39.50 29.06
N GLN A 336 -18.99 -38.45 29.35
CA GLN A 336 -18.87 -37.61 30.56
C GLN A 336 -17.61 -36.76 30.91
N ALA A 337 -16.60 -36.61 30.05
CA ALA A 337 -15.54 -35.60 30.25
C ALA A 337 -15.70 -34.32 29.39
N ASP A 338 -16.69 -34.28 28.50
CA ASP A 338 -16.80 -33.27 27.44
C ASP A 338 -17.68 -32.06 27.76
N ASP A 339 -18.54 -32.11 28.78
CA ASP A 339 -19.58 -31.08 28.93
C ASP A 339 -19.04 -29.72 29.37
N LYS A 340 -17.96 -29.67 30.16
CA LYS A 340 -17.32 -28.39 30.54
C LYS A 340 -16.51 -27.77 29.40
N ALA A 341 -15.86 -28.60 28.57
CA ALA A 341 -15.11 -28.12 27.41
C ALA A 341 -16.04 -27.68 26.27
N LYS A 342 -17.14 -28.42 26.04
CA LYS A 342 -18.19 -28.04 25.09
C LYS A 342 -18.93 -26.79 25.53
N GLN A 343 -19.29 -26.64 26.81
CA GLN A 343 -19.88 -25.39 27.32
C GLN A 343 -18.95 -24.18 27.20
N ALA A 344 -17.63 -24.35 27.43
CA ALA A 344 -16.67 -23.26 27.28
C ALA A 344 -16.45 -22.85 25.80
N ILE A 345 -16.45 -23.82 24.88
CA ILE A 345 -16.33 -23.57 23.44
C ILE A 345 -17.62 -22.95 22.89
N ASP A 346 -18.78 -23.42 23.32
CA ASP A 346 -20.07 -22.87 22.90
C ASP A 346 -20.31 -21.48 23.49
N ALA A 347 -19.86 -21.21 24.73
CA ALA A 347 -19.86 -19.86 25.29
C ALA A 347 -18.94 -18.90 24.51
N LYS A 348 -17.72 -19.33 24.14
CA LYS A 348 -16.81 -18.52 23.31
C LYS A 348 -17.34 -18.29 21.91
N LYS A 349 -18.02 -19.28 21.30
CA LYS A 349 -18.67 -19.12 20.00
C LYS A 349 -19.84 -18.14 20.08
N LYS A 350 -20.65 -18.22 21.14
CA LYS A 350 -21.77 -17.31 21.37
C LYS A 350 -21.29 -15.87 21.61
N GLU A 351 -20.23 -15.69 22.40
CA GLU A 351 -19.59 -14.38 22.59
C GLU A 351 -18.98 -13.82 21.30
N ALA A 352 -18.42 -14.67 20.43
CA ALA A 352 -17.90 -14.26 19.13
C ALA A 352 -19.02 -13.88 18.15
N GLU A 353 -20.14 -14.61 18.14
CA GLU A 353 -21.35 -14.28 17.39
C GLU A 353 -21.96 -12.95 17.88
N ASP A 354 -22.08 -12.75 19.19
CA ASP A 354 -22.61 -11.52 19.79
C ASP A 354 -21.72 -10.30 19.50
N LYS A 355 -20.38 -10.48 19.50
CA LYS A 355 -19.45 -9.42 19.06
C LYS A 355 -19.55 -9.12 17.57
N LYS A 356 -19.84 -10.13 16.74
CA LYS A 356 -20.00 -9.98 15.29
C LYS A 356 -21.31 -9.25 14.97
N THR A 357 -22.40 -9.57 15.66
CA THR A 357 -23.69 -8.88 15.50
C THR A 357 -23.63 -7.45 16.04
N ALA A 358 -22.98 -7.21 17.19
CA ALA A 358 -22.76 -5.86 17.71
C ALA A 358 -21.91 -4.99 16.75
N ARG A 359 -20.86 -5.56 16.14
CA ARG A 359 -20.05 -4.85 15.14
C ARG A 359 -20.83 -4.58 13.85
N ALA A 360 -21.71 -5.48 13.44
CA ALA A 360 -22.60 -5.27 12.30
C ALA A 360 -23.59 -4.11 12.57
N GLN A 361 -24.20 -4.07 13.76
CA GLN A 361 -25.08 -2.98 14.19
C GLN A 361 -24.33 -1.64 14.26
N GLN A 362 -23.12 -1.60 14.82
CA GLN A 362 -22.29 -0.39 14.82
C GLN A 362 -21.96 0.13 13.42
N LEU A 363 -21.73 -0.78 12.45
CA LEU A 363 -21.48 -0.38 11.06
C LEU A 363 -22.74 0.16 10.39
N GLU A 364 -23.91 -0.41 10.68
CA GLU A 364 -25.19 0.11 10.19
C GLU A 364 -25.53 1.48 10.78
N ASP A 365 -25.34 1.67 12.10
CA ASP A 365 -25.56 2.95 12.75
C ASP A 365 -24.62 4.02 12.22
N ARG A 366 -23.36 3.66 11.96
CA ARG A 366 -22.38 4.57 11.33
C ARG A 366 -22.75 4.91 9.89
N LYS A 367 -23.30 3.96 9.11
CA LYS A 367 -23.83 4.24 7.77
C LYS A 367 -25.01 5.22 7.84
N LYS A 368 -25.97 4.98 8.73
CA LYS A 368 -27.12 5.89 8.94
C LYS A 368 -26.67 7.29 9.38
N ALA A 369 -25.65 7.38 10.23
CA ALA A 369 -25.08 8.67 10.65
C ALA A 369 -24.44 9.43 9.46
N ILE A 370 -23.69 8.73 8.60
CA ILE A 370 -23.09 9.32 7.39
C ILE A 370 -24.17 9.78 6.40
N GLU A 371 -25.22 8.99 6.22
CA GLU A 371 -26.36 9.36 5.36
C GLU A 371 -27.12 10.57 5.91
N ALA A 372 -27.35 10.63 7.21
CA ALA A 372 -27.95 11.79 7.87
C ALA A 372 -27.09 13.05 7.73
N GLU A 373 -25.76 12.93 7.85
CA GLU A 373 -24.85 14.06 7.64
C GLU A 373 -24.85 14.53 6.18
N ARG A 374 -24.88 13.61 5.21
CA ARG A 374 -25.02 13.94 3.78
C ARG A 374 -26.34 14.65 3.49
N ALA A 375 -27.45 14.19 4.07
CA ALA A 375 -28.76 14.82 3.90
C ALA A 375 -28.78 16.24 4.49
N LYS A 376 -28.13 16.47 5.64
CA LYS A 376 -27.97 17.83 6.21
C LYS A 376 -27.17 18.74 5.30
N ARG A 377 -26.03 18.27 4.78
CA ARG A 377 -25.19 19.05 3.84
C ARG A 377 -25.92 19.39 2.54
N LEU A 378 -26.73 18.47 2.02
CA LEU A 378 -27.55 18.72 0.83
C LEU A 378 -28.59 19.82 1.08
N LYS A 379 -29.29 19.79 2.23
CA LYS A 379 -30.21 20.86 2.61
C LYS A 379 -29.51 22.21 2.77
N GLU A 380 -28.35 22.25 3.43
CA GLU A 380 -27.55 23.47 3.54
C GLU A 380 -27.11 24.02 2.17
N PHE A 381 -26.78 23.13 1.23
CA PHE A 381 -26.40 23.52 -0.12
C PHE A 381 -27.59 24.10 -0.91
N GLU A 382 -28.76 23.48 -0.80
CA GLU A 382 -29.99 23.99 -1.41
C GLU A 382 -30.41 25.35 -0.84
N ASP A 383 -30.32 25.53 0.48
CA ASP A 383 -30.63 26.81 1.13
C ASP A 383 -29.65 27.92 0.73
N ARG A 384 -28.36 27.60 0.59
CA ARG A 384 -27.37 28.54 0.03
C ARG A 384 -27.67 28.90 -1.42
N ARG A 385 -28.12 27.93 -2.23
CA ARG A 385 -28.48 28.16 -3.63
C ARG A 385 -29.68 29.10 -3.73
N LYS A 386 -30.73 28.88 -2.92
CA LYS A 386 -31.91 29.76 -2.86
C LYS A 386 -31.55 31.18 -2.44
N LYS A 387 -30.70 31.36 -1.42
CA LYS A 387 -30.21 32.69 -1.00
C LYS A 387 -29.46 33.41 -2.12
N LEU A 388 -28.59 32.71 -2.86
CA LEU A 388 -27.88 33.28 -4.00
C LEU A 388 -28.82 33.66 -5.15
N GLU A 389 -29.86 32.87 -5.41
CA GLU A 389 -30.89 33.19 -6.40
C GLU A 389 -31.72 34.43 -5.98
N GLU A 390 -32.11 34.54 -4.70
CA GLU A 390 -32.79 35.71 -4.17
C GLU A 390 -31.92 36.98 -4.21
N GLU A 391 -30.63 36.88 -3.91
CA GLU A 391 -29.69 38.01 -4.04
C GLU A 391 -29.52 38.45 -5.49
N LYS A 392 -29.47 37.52 -6.44
CA LYS A 392 -29.43 37.83 -7.87
C LYS A 392 -30.72 38.52 -8.32
N LEU A 393 -31.88 38.08 -7.84
CA LEU A 393 -33.18 38.71 -8.13
C LEU A 393 -33.26 40.13 -7.55
N LYS A 394 -32.77 40.34 -6.32
CA LYS A 394 -32.70 41.67 -5.70
C LYS A 394 -31.75 42.62 -6.43
N LYS A 395 -30.62 42.12 -6.94
CA LYS A 395 -29.69 42.91 -7.77
C LYS A 395 -30.33 43.29 -9.11
N LYS A 396 -30.96 42.32 -9.80
CA LYS A 396 -31.66 42.56 -11.06
C LYS A 396 -32.82 43.56 -10.93
N ASN A 397 -33.57 43.51 -9.82
CA ASN A 397 -34.65 44.47 -9.56
C ASN A 397 -34.13 45.87 -9.20
N LYS A 398 -32.92 46.00 -8.63
CA LYS A 398 -32.27 47.31 -8.40
C LYS A 398 -31.76 47.91 -9.71
N GLU A 399 -31.22 47.09 -10.61
CA GLU A 399 -30.76 47.52 -11.94
C GLU A 399 -31.90 47.94 -12.87
N ASN A 400 -33.11 47.39 -12.70
CA ASN A 400 -34.30 47.77 -13.48
C ASN A 400 -35.07 48.98 -12.91
N ASN A 401 -34.70 49.49 -11.73
CA ASN A 401 -35.35 50.65 -11.06
C ASN A 401 -34.44 51.89 -11.00
N GLN A 402 -33.32 51.87 -11.72
CA GLN A 402 -32.49 53.04 -12.07
C GLN A 402 -32.62 53.28 -13.57
#